data_AF-A0A5F8A852-F1
#
_entry.id   AF-A0A5F8A852-F1
#
_cell.length_a   1.000
_cell.length_b   1.000
_cell.length_c   1.000
_cell.angle_alpha   90.00
_cell.angle_beta   90.00
_cell.angle_gamma   90.00
#
_symmetry.space_group_name_H-M   'P 1'
#
loop_
_entity.id
_entity.type
_entity.pdbx_description
1 polymer ?
#
loop_
_entity_poly.entity_id
_entity_poly.type
_entity_poly.pdbx_seq_one_letter_code
_entity_poly.pdbx_strand_id
1 'polypeptide(L)'
;MSRQLNIDTLRQNFWKEEYLREKMLRCEWYRKYGSMVKAKQKAKAAARLPLKLPTLHPKAPLSPPPTPKSAPSKAPSPVPEAPFQSEMYPVPPVTRALLYEGISHDFQGRYRYLNTRKLDMPETRYLFPVTTSFTYGWQLAKADHSRGTCTASSSRPPREAWE
;
A
#
# COMPACT_ATOMS: atom_id res chain seq x y z
N MET A 1 -14.78 -11.80 33.75
CA MET A 1 -13.36 -11.38 33.73
C MET A 1 -13.32 -9.85 33.74
N SER A 2 -12.97 -9.27 34.89
CA SER A 2 -12.89 -7.81 35.08
C SER A 2 -11.77 -7.22 34.23
N ARG A 3 -12.07 -6.24 33.38
CA ARG A 3 -11.03 -5.49 32.66
C ARG A 3 -10.21 -4.73 33.69
N GLN A 4 -8.96 -5.12 33.88
CA GLN A 4 -8.02 -4.40 34.73
C GLN A 4 -7.73 -3.05 34.08
N LEU A 5 -8.37 -1.98 34.57
CA LEU A 5 -8.11 -0.63 34.12
C LEU A 5 -6.79 -0.16 34.74
N ASN A 6 -5.66 -0.61 34.19
CA ASN A 6 -4.29 -0.27 34.62
C ASN A 6 -3.89 1.17 34.26
N ILE A 7 -4.72 2.14 34.63
CA ILE A 7 -4.42 3.57 34.57
C ILE A 7 -4.51 4.12 35.99
N ASP A 8 -3.42 3.92 36.73
CA ASP A 8 -3.23 4.53 38.05
C ASP A 8 -2.77 5.98 37.89
N THR A 9 -3.06 6.83 38.89
CA THR A 9 -2.65 8.24 38.90
C THR A 9 -1.13 8.41 38.75
N LEU A 10 -0.35 7.49 39.32
CA LEU A 10 1.11 7.47 39.17
C LEU A 10 1.53 7.29 37.71
N ARG A 11 0.85 6.38 36.99
CA ARG A 11 1.14 6.09 35.59
C ARG A 11 0.69 7.23 34.67
N GLN A 12 -0.43 7.87 34.98
CA GLN A 12 -0.86 9.09 34.29
C GLN A 12 0.15 10.22 34.46
N ASN A 13 0.68 10.40 35.67
CA ASN A 13 1.67 11.45 35.95
C ASN A 13 2.99 11.17 35.23
N PHE A 14 3.46 9.92 35.22
CA PHE A 14 4.64 9.53 34.45
C PHE A 14 4.50 9.90 32.97
N TRP A 15 3.36 9.58 32.34
CA TRP A 15 3.12 9.96 30.94
C TRP A 15 3.06 11.46 30.70
N LYS A 16 2.49 12.22 31.64
CA LYS A 16 2.48 13.69 31.57
C LYS A 16 3.92 14.23 31.61
N GLU A 17 4.74 13.74 32.52
CA GLU A 17 6.14 14.17 32.65
C GLU A 17 6.97 13.82 31.41
N GLU A 18 6.82 12.60 30.89
CA GLU A 18 7.50 12.15 29.68
C GLU A 18 7.13 13.02 28.48
N TYR A 19 5.84 13.32 28.30
CA TYR A 19 5.35 14.20 27.25
C TYR A 19 5.90 15.63 27.37
N LEU A 20 5.89 16.20 28.57
CA LEU A 20 6.42 17.53 28.83
C LEU A 20 7.92 17.59 28.55
N ARG A 21 8.67 16.57 28.97
CA ARG A 21 10.10 16.44 28.71
C ARG A 21 10.38 16.37 27.21
N GLU A 22 9.65 15.56 26.47
CA GLU A 22 9.81 15.44 25.02
C GLU A 22 9.50 16.77 24.31
N LYS A 23 8.42 17.46 24.72
CA LYS A 23 8.06 18.78 24.20
C LYS A 23 9.19 19.80 24.42
N MET A 24 9.75 19.87 25.62
CA MET A 24 10.87 20.77 25.92
C MET A 24 12.09 20.45 25.06
N LEU A 25 12.46 19.17 24.94
CA LEU A 25 13.58 18.72 24.14
C LEU A 25 13.41 19.11 22.66
N ARG A 26 12.21 18.94 22.09
CA ARG A 26 11.90 19.38 20.73
C ARG A 26 12.04 20.89 20.57
N CYS A 27 11.54 21.67 21.52
CA CYS A 27 11.66 23.14 21.49
C CYS A 27 13.12 23.58 21.57
N GLU A 28 13.91 23.01 22.46
CA GLU A 28 15.34 23.31 22.60
C GLU A 28 16.13 22.92 21.35
N TRP A 29 15.87 21.74 20.81
CA TRP A 29 16.46 21.30 19.56
C TRP A 29 16.13 22.26 18.42
N TYR A 30 14.86 22.65 18.30
CA TYR A 30 14.44 23.59 17.26
C TYR A 30 15.03 24.99 17.47
N ARG A 31 15.22 25.44 18.71
CA ARG A 31 15.95 26.69 19.00
C ARG A 31 17.40 26.62 18.53
N LYS A 32 18.08 25.48 18.70
CA LYS A 32 19.48 25.28 18.29
C LYS A 32 19.65 25.08 16.78
N TYR A 33 18.79 24.28 16.16
CA TYR A 33 18.98 23.78 14.78
C TYR A 33 17.90 24.21 13.79
N GLY A 34 16.82 24.85 14.25
CA GLY A 34 15.66 25.18 13.42
C GLY A 34 15.99 26.10 12.24
N SER A 35 16.90 27.07 12.44
CA SER A 35 17.39 27.94 11.36
C SER A 35 18.13 27.15 10.28
N MET A 36 19.04 26.26 10.68
CA MET A 36 19.82 25.40 9.78
C MET A 36 18.91 24.45 8.98
N VAL A 37 17.92 23.84 9.64
CA VAL A 37 16.98 22.93 9.00
C VAL A 37 16.11 23.66 7.99
N LYS A 38 15.60 24.85 8.33
CA LYS A 38 14.83 25.69 7.40
C LYS A 38 15.67 26.14 6.21
N ALA A 39 16.93 26.51 6.43
CA ALA A 39 17.84 26.86 5.34
C ALA A 39 18.07 25.68 4.39
N LYS A 40 18.33 24.47 4.93
CA LYS A 40 18.46 23.24 4.13
C LYS A 40 17.19 22.89 3.36
N GLN A 41 16.02 23.05 3.98
CA GLN A 41 14.73 22.83 3.31
C GLN A 41 14.51 23.80 2.16
N LYS A 42 14.80 25.09 2.35
CA LYS A 42 14.73 26.10 1.29
C LYS A 42 15.71 25.82 0.17
N ALA A 43 16.95 25.46 0.48
CA ALA A 43 17.95 25.08 -0.52
C ALA A 43 17.51 23.84 -1.32
N LYS A 44 16.98 22.81 -0.65
CA LYS A 44 16.43 21.61 -1.31
C LYS A 44 15.22 21.94 -2.18
N ALA A 45 14.35 22.86 -1.75
CA ALA A 45 13.22 23.31 -2.54
C ALA A 45 13.64 24.12 -3.76
N ALA A 46 14.64 25.00 -3.63
CA ALA A 46 15.21 25.76 -4.74
C ALA A 46 15.96 24.86 -5.74
N ALA A 47 16.63 23.81 -5.26
CA ALA A 47 17.32 22.82 -6.10
C ALA A 47 16.37 21.86 -6.82
N ARG A 48 15.09 21.81 -6.43
CA ARG A 48 14.08 21.06 -7.19
C ARG A 48 13.76 21.85 -8.46
N LEU A 49 14.49 21.55 -9.52
CA LEU A 49 14.05 21.89 -10.88
C LEU A 49 12.63 21.33 -11.08
N PRO A 50 11.73 22.08 -11.74
CA PRO A 50 10.42 21.55 -12.07
C PRO A 50 10.62 20.26 -12.85
N LEU A 51 10.16 19.13 -12.29
CA LEU A 51 10.20 17.83 -12.94
C LEU A 51 9.37 17.94 -14.21
N LYS A 52 10.03 18.21 -15.33
CA LYS A 52 9.43 18.03 -16.65
C LYS A 52 9.38 16.53 -16.86
N LEU A 53 8.20 15.96 -16.62
CA LEU A 53 7.93 14.58 -17.01
C LEU A 53 8.30 14.45 -18.49
N PRO A 54 9.11 13.45 -18.87
CA PRO A 54 9.35 13.19 -20.28
C PRO A 54 8.02 13.01 -20.99
N THR A 55 7.76 13.82 -22.02
CA THR A 55 6.63 13.60 -22.92
C THR A 55 6.84 12.23 -23.57
N LEU A 56 6.01 11.25 -23.20
CA LEU A 56 6.02 9.94 -23.82
C LEU A 56 5.52 10.09 -25.26
N HIS A 57 6.45 10.30 -26.19
CA HIS A 57 6.16 10.02 -27.59
C HIS A 57 5.84 8.52 -27.70
N PRO A 58 4.79 8.12 -28.44
CA PRO A 58 4.48 6.71 -28.66
C PRO A 58 5.73 6.02 -29.20
N LYS A 59 6.28 5.14 -28.37
CA LYS A 59 7.50 4.38 -28.64
C LYS A 59 7.19 3.43 -29.78
N ALA A 60 7.71 3.73 -30.97
CA ALA A 60 7.82 2.74 -32.04
C ALA A 60 8.53 1.49 -31.48
N PRO A 61 8.06 0.27 -31.79
CA PRO A 61 8.54 -0.96 -31.17
C PRO A 61 10.03 -1.15 -31.48
N LEU A 62 10.86 -0.96 -30.45
CA LEU A 62 12.29 -1.22 -30.48
C LEU A 62 12.54 -2.63 -29.93
N SER A 63 13.45 -3.32 -30.62
CA SER A 63 13.92 -4.70 -30.46
C SER A 63 14.24 -5.11 -29.01
N PRO A 64 14.18 -6.42 -28.70
CA PRO A 64 14.39 -6.94 -27.35
C PRO A 64 15.80 -6.61 -26.80
N PRO A 65 15.92 -6.30 -25.49
CA PRO A 65 17.22 -6.02 -24.85
C PRO A 65 18.04 -7.31 -24.64
N PRO A 66 19.39 -7.22 -24.70
CA PRO A 66 20.27 -8.32 -24.34
C PRO A 66 20.22 -8.67 -22.85
N THR A 67 20.27 -9.97 -22.58
CA THR A 67 20.09 -10.65 -21.29
C THR A 67 21.06 -10.17 -20.18
N PRO A 68 20.59 -9.94 -18.94
CA PRO A 68 21.48 -9.75 -17.78
C PRO A 68 22.04 -11.08 -17.27
N LYS A 69 23.33 -11.04 -16.93
CA LYS A 69 24.13 -12.15 -16.39
C LYS A 69 23.69 -12.54 -14.96
N SER A 70 23.73 -13.84 -14.72
CA SER A 70 23.49 -14.59 -13.49
C SER A 70 24.00 -13.92 -12.20
N ALA A 71 23.10 -13.72 -11.22
CA ALA A 71 23.46 -13.45 -9.83
C ALA A 71 23.58 -14.77 -9.04
N PRO A 72 24.55 -14.90 -8.11
CA PRO A 72 24.76 -16.14 -7.36
C PRO A 72 23.66 -16.39 -6.33
N SER A 73 23.14 -17.63 -6.34
CA SER A 73 22.20 -18.18 -5.37
C SER A 73 22.88 -18.32 -3.99
N LYS A 74 22.49 -17.48 -3.03
CA LYS A 74 22.82 -17.70 -1.62
C LYS A 74 21.68 -18.51 -0.98
N ALA A 75 21.98 -19.75 -0.62
CA ALA A 75 21.05 -20.63 0.08
C ALA A 75 20.67 -20.01 1.45
N PRO A 76 19.37 -19.99 1.83
CA PRO A 76 18.97 -19.49 3.14
C PRO A 76 19.37 -20.50 4.22
N SER A 77 20.16 -20.02 5.19
CA SER A 77 20.45 -20.69 6.45
C SER A 77 19.16 -20.88 7.27
N PRO A 78 18.98 -22.00 8.00
CA PRO A 78 17.81 -22.22 8.86
C PRO A 78 17.91 -21.30 10.08
N VAL A 79 17.13 -20.22 10.08
CA VAL A 79 16.94 -19.34 11.23
C VAL A 79 15.79 -19.91 12.08
N PRO A 80 15.90 -19.98 13.41
CA PRO A 80 14.84 -20.47 14.29
C PRO A 80 13.55 -19.66 14.11
N GLU A 81 12.43 -20.36 13.89
CA GLU A 81 11.11 -19.79 13.71
C GLU A 81 10.64 -19.13 15.02
N ALA A 82 10.90 -17.83 15.17
CA ALA A 82 10.00 -16.99 15.94
C ALA A 82 8.60 -17.12 15.30
N PRO A 83 7.50 -17.13 16.07
CA PRO A 83 6.17 -17.09 15.49
C PRO A 83 6.01 -15.76 14.75
N PHE A 84 6.37 -15.75 13.47
CA PHE A 84 6.12 -14.65 12.57
C PHE A 84 4.61 -14.47 12.55
N GLN A 85 4.13 -13.43 13.20
CA GLN A 85 2.76 -12.98 13.04
C GLN A 85 2.63 -12.46 11.61
N SER A 86 2.43 -13.38 10.67
CA SER A 86 2.18 -13.08 9.27
C SER A 86 0.89 -12.27 9.21
N GLU A 87 0.97 -11.05 8.65
CA GLU A 87 -0.20 -10.18 8.44
C GLU A 87 -1.22 -10.79 7.47
N MET A 88 -0.80 -11.81 6.70
CA MET A 88 -1.60 -12.51 5.71
C MET A 88 -2.03 -13.90 6.18
N TYR A 89 -3.24 -14.30 5.79
CA TYR A 89 -3.71 -15.67 5.93
C TYR A 89 -2.83 -16.64 5.12
N PRO A 90 -2.70 -17.90 5.60
CA PRO A 90 -1.96 -18.91 4.87
C PRO A 90 -2.55 -19.13 3.48
N VAL A 91 -1.66 -19.29 2.51
CA VAL A 91 -2.03 -19.46 1.11
C VAL A 91 -2.60 -20.87 0.90
N PRO A 92 -3.73 -21.03 0.18
CA PRO A 92 -4.28 -22.34 -0.13
C PRO A 92 -3.25 -23.24 -0.83
N PRO A 93 -3.16 -24.53 -0.48
CA PRO A 93 -2.12 -25.43 -0.98
C PRO A 93 -2.12 -25.56 -2.50
N VAL A 94 -3.31 -25.54 -3.12
CA VAL A 94 -3.48 -25.58 -4.58
C VAL A 94 -2.80 -24.38 -5.25
N THR A 95 -3.05 -23.18 -4.76
CA THR A 95 -2.40 -21.96 -5.27
C THR A 95 -0.91 -21.96 -4.97
N ARG A 96 -0.49 -22.47 -3.81
CA ARG A 96 0.92 -22.56 -3.42
C ARG A 96 1.69 -23.55 -4.30
N ALA A 97 1.06 -24.63 -4.75
CA ALA A 97 1.68 -25.61 -5.65
C ALA A 97 2.12 -24.98 -6.98
N LEU A 98 1.36 -23.99 -7.48
CA LEU A 98 1.70 -23.25 -8.70
C LEU A 98 3.07 -22.59 -8.65
N LEU A 99 3.60 -22.24 -7.46
CA LEU A 99 4.94 -21.66 -7.34
C LEU A 99 6.04 -22.59 -7.85
N TYR A 100 5.83 -23.90 -7.75
CA TYR A 100 6.83 -24.93 -8.04
C TYR A 100 6.57 -25.64 -9.38
N GLU A 101 5.52 -25.26 -10.10
CA GLU A 101 5.20 -25.81 -11.41
C GLU A 101 5.87 -25.00 -12.53
N GLY A 102 7.01 -25.47 -13.03
CA GLY A 102 7.68 -24.88 -14.19
C GLY A 102 8.47 -23.59 -13.92
N ILE A 103 8.77 -22.84 -14.98
CA ILE A 103 9.66 -21.66 -14.93
C ILE A 103 8.86 -20.38 -15.23
N SER A 104 9.14 -19.30 -14.48
CA SER A 104 8.42 -18.03 -14.60
C SER A 104 8.59 -17.35 -15.96
N HIS A 105 9.70 -17.61 -16.65
CA HIS A 105 9.97 -17.10 -17.97
C HIS A 105 8.92 -17.55 -18.99
N ASP A 106 8.46 -18.80 -18.90
CA ASP A 106 7.49 -19.39 -19.83
C ASP A 106 6.05 -19.23 -19.33
N PHE A 107 5.81 -18.18 -18.53
CA PHE A 107 4.51 -17.89 -17.91
C PHE A 107 3.97 -19.03 -17.02
N GLN A 108 4.87 -19.81 -16.42
CA GLN A 108 4.55 -20.85 -15.44
C GLN A 108 5.00 -20.43 -14.04
N GLY A 109 4.85 -21.31 -13.05
CA GLY A 109 5.44 -21.11 -11.73
C GLY A 109 4.87 -19.90 -11.00
N ARG A 110 5.80 -19.07 -10.48
CA ARG A 110 5.51 -17.80 -9.82
C ARG A 110 4.62 -16.86 -10.65
N TYR A 111 4.72 -16.87 -11.98
CA TYR A 111 3.86 -16.04 -12.82
C TYR A 111 2.37 -16.41 -12.65
N ARG A 112 2.06 -17.72 -12.74
CA ARG A 112 0.71 -18.25 -12.51
C ARG A 112 0.25 -17.98 -11.08
N TYR A 113 1.13 -18.17 -10.11
CA TYR A 113 0.82 -17.87 -8.71
C TYR A 113 0.40 -16.42 -8.49
N LEU A 114 1.17 -15.44 -8.98
CA LEU A 114 0.85 -14.03 -8.79
C LEU A 114 -0.43 -13.63 -9.53
N ASN A 115 -0.64 -14.18 -10.73
CA ASN A 115 -1.82 -13.91 -11.53
C ASN A 115 -3.10 -14.54 -10.98
N THR A 116 -3.02 -15.69 -10.32
CA THR A 116 -4.16 -16.29 -9.63
C THR A 116 -4.41 -15.55 -8.33
N ARG A 117 -3.36 -15.33 -7.52
CA ARG A 117 -3.49 -14.71 -6.21
C ARG A 117 -4.08 -13.29 -6.30
N LYS A 118 -3.71 -12.49 -7.31
CA LYS A 118 -4.24 -11.11 -7.49
C LYS A 118 -5.76 -11.03 -7.69
N LEU A 119 -6.41 -12.11 -8.12
CA LEU A 119 -7.87 -12.16 -8.32
C LEU A 119 -8.62 -12.21 -6.99
N ASP A 120 -7.99 -12.74 -5.94
CA ASP A 120 -8.56 -12.75 -4.60
C ASP A 120 -8.64 -11.32 -4.04
N MET A 121 -9.79 -10.99 -3.44
CA MET A 121 -9.99 -9.73 -2.74
C MET A 121 -9.00 -9.58 -1.57
N PRO A 122 -8.51 -8.36 -1.28
CA PRO A 122 -7.61 -8.14 -0.15
C PRO A 122 -8.25 -8.52 1.19
N GLU A 123 -9.58 -8.36 1.33
CA GLU A 123 -10.32 -8.71 2.54
C GLU A 123 -10.22 -10.19 2.93
N THR A 124 -10.08 -11.08 1.95
CA THR A 124 -9.92 -12.52 2.21
C THR A 124 -8.47 -12.94 2.37
N ARG A 125 -7.52 -12.07 2.00
CA ARG A 125 -6.08 -12.35 2.01
C ARG A 125 -5.40 -11.88 3.29
N TYR A 126 -5.82 -10.77 3.86
CA TYR A 126 -5.19 -10.12 5.01
C TYR A 126 -6.05 -10.29 6.27
N LEU A 127 -5.39 -10.44 7.42
CA LEU A 127 -6.06 -10.49 8.72
C LEU A 127 -6.71 -9.16 9.09
N PHE A 128 -6.10 -8.06 8.65
CA PHE A 128 -6.55 -6.71 8.96
C PHE A 128 -7.52 -6.19 7.90
N PRO A 129 -8.52 -5.40 8.32
CA PRO A 129 -9.48 -4.82 7.40
C PRO A 129 -8.81 -3.81 6.47
N VAL A 130 -9.39 -3.64 5.28
CA VAL A 130 -8.95 -2.63 4.31
C VAL A 130 -9.26 -1.24 4.87
N THR A 131 -8.22 -0.42 5.02
CA THR A 131 -8.36 0.98 5.49
C THR A 131 -8.57 1.96 4.33
N THR A 132 -9.00 3.18 4.65
CA THR A 132 -9.22 4.26 3.68
C THR A 132 -7.95 4.66 2.92
N SER A 133 -6.74 4.43 3.46
CA SER A 133 -5.51 4.69 2.71
C SER A 133 -5.35 3.77 1.50
N PHE A 134 -5.85 2.54 1.58
CA PHE A 134 -5.79 1.58 0.47
C PHE A 134 -6.77 1.94 -0.64
N THR A 135 -7.96 2.49 -0.31
CA THR A 135 -8.93 2.88 -1.34
C THR A 135 -8.40 4.02 -2.22
N TYR A 136 -7.76 5.03 -1.63
CA TYR A 136 -7.18 6.15 -2.38
C TYR A 136 -5.81 5.82 -2.98
N GLY A 137 -4.94 5.18 -2.21
CA GLY A 137 -3.57 4.89 -2.65
C GLY A 137 -3.50 3.79 -3.69
N TRP A 138 -4.28 2.72 -3.51
CA TRP A 138 -4.24 1.53 -4.37
C TRP A 138 -5.47 1.44 -5.30
N GLN A 139 -6.35 2.45 -5.27
CA GLN A 139 -7.51 2.60 -6.16
C GLN A 139 -8.51 1.42 -6.14
N LEU A 140 -8.59 0.68 -5.02
CA LEU A 140 -9.47 -0.49 -4.87
C LEU A 140 -10.97 -0.19 -5.14
N ALA A 141 -11.43 1.04 -4.90
CA ALA A 141 -12.84 1.42 -5.00
C ALA A 141 -13.36 1.60 -6.44
N LYS A 142 -12.50 1.62 -7.47
CA LYS A 142 -12.92 1.96 -8.84
C LYS A 142 -13.39 0.77 -9.68
N ALA A 143 -13.20 -0.48 -9.22
CA ALA A 143 -13.48 -1.68 -10.02
C ALA A 143 -14.97 -2.03 -10.12
N ASP A 144 -15.83 -1.55 -9.22
CA ASP A 144 -17.22 -2.02 -9.11
C ASP A 144 -18.30 -1.08 -9.69
N HIS A 145 -17.94 0.04 -10.32
CA HIS A 145 -18.92 1.00 -10.83
C HIS A 145 -19.49 0.67 -12.24
N SER A 146 -19.20 -0.52 -12.80
CA SER A 146 -19.71 -0.92 -14.13
C SER A 146 -20.88 -1.90 -14.12
N ARG A 147 -21.46 -2.22 -12.95
CA ARG A 147 -22.71 -2.99 -12.86
C ARG A 147 -23.81 -2.21 -12.17
N GLY A 148 -24.27 -1.19 -12.88
CA GLY A 148 -25.48 -0.46 -12.61
C GLY A 148 -26.04 0.06 -13.93
N THR A 149 -26.44 -0.85 -14.83
CA THR A 149 -27.35 -0.48 -15.92
C THR A 149 -28.68 -0.10 -15.28
N CYS A 150 -28.80 1.16 -14.87
CA CYS A 150 -30.08 1.79 -14.70
C CYS A 150 -30.68 1.90 -16.10
N THR A 151 -31.46 0.90 -16.50
CA THR A 151 -32.42 1.00 -17.59
C THR A 151 -33.29 2.23 -17.30
N ALA A 152 -33.03 3.32 -18.02
CA ALA A 152 -33.90 4.46 -18.06
C ALA A 152 -35.22 3.99 -18.69
N SER A 153 -36.19 3.60 -17.87
CA SER A 153 -37.57 3.42 -18.30
C SER A 153 -38.12 4.81 -18.61
N SER A 154 -38.04 5.21 -19.88
CA SER A 154 -38.76 6.37 -20.38
C SER A 154 -40.25 6.06 -20.41
N SER A 155 -40.94 6.26 -19.29
CA SER A 155 -42.39 6.46 -19.31
C SER A 155 -42.65 7.97 -19.28
N ARG A 156 -42.68 8.59 -20.46
CA ARG A 156 -43.29 9.91 -20.66
C ARG A 156 -44.79 9.77 -20.37
N PRO A 157 -45.41 10.57 -19.50
CA PRO A 157 -46.85 10.68 -19.48
C PRO A 157 -47.32 11.45 -20.73
N PRO A 158 -48.48 11.09 -21.32
CA PRO A 158 -49.09 11.86 -22.40
C PRO A 158 -49.45 13.26 -21.90
N ARG A 159 -49.09 14.26 -22.71
CA ARG A 159 -49.52 15.64 -22.54
C ARG A 159 -50.96 15.74 -23.04
N GLU A 160 -51.93 15.63 -22.14
CA GLU A 160 -53.31 16.01 -22.43
C GLU A 160 -53.46 17.51 -22.19
N ALA A 161 -53.67 18.22 -23.31
CA ALA A 161 -54.30 19.53 -23.36
C ALA A 161 -55.74 19.39 -22.87
N TRP A 162 -56.26 20.31 -22.05
CA TRP A 162 -57.60 20.90 -22.19
C TRP A 162 -57.67 22.18 -21.33
N GLU A 163 -58.06 23.26 -22.02
CA GLU A 163 -58.64 24.56 -21.61
C GLU A 163 -57.90 25.51 -20.65
#